data_AF-A0A1Q9V2C2-F1
#
_entry.id   AF-A0A1Q9V2C2-F1
#
_cell.length_a   1.000
_cell.length_b   1.000
_cell.length_c   1.000
_cell.angle_alpha   90.00
_cell.angle_beta   90.00
_cell.angle_gamma   90.00
#
_symmetry.space_group_name_H-M   'P 1'
#
loop_
_entity.id
_entity.type
_entity.pdbx_description
1 polymer ?
#
loop_
_entity_poly.entity_id
_entity_poly.type
_entity_poly.pdbx_seq_one_letter_code
_entity_poly.pdbx_strand_id
1 'polypeptide(L)'
;MLHTDLYAENIVFNSDHEPVFIDPHPKIGTPAFDWAVWCVYYRDNDGFTNRFDLCRSQAPALADEALAWSLTLAVDGALYYSDKEDPRVATTLSILESPELANLCR
;
A
#
# COMPACT_ATOMS: atom_id res chain seq x y z
N MET A 1 0.70 13.82 9.52
CA MET A 1 -0.66 13.25 9.57
C MET A 1 -0.79 12.36 8.36
N LEU A 2 -1.33 11.16 8.53
CA LEU A 2 -1.46 10.15 7.50
C LEU A 2 -2.89 10.12 6.96
N HIS A 3 -3.07 9.67 5.72
CA HIS A 3 -4.39 9.37 5.16
C HIS A 3 -4.88 8.00 5.61
N THR A 4 -4.01 6.99 5.54
CA THR A 4 -4.21 5.58 5.89
C THR A 4 -5.26 4.83 5.08
N ASP A 5 -5.83 5.46 4.05
CA ASP A 5 -6.93 4.92 3.24
C ASP A 5 -6.81 5.35 1.77
N LEU A 6 -5.61 5.22 1.19
CA LEU A 6 -5.28 5.71 -0.15
C LEU A 6 -5.77 4.74 -1.23
N TYR A 7 -7.07 4.74 -1.47
CA TYR A 7 -7.75 4.03 -2.57
C TYR A 7 -8.19 5.00 -3.68
N ALA A 8 -8.49 4.48 -4.87
CA ALA A 8 -8.88 5.30 -6.02
C ALA A 8 -10.15 6.13 -5.72
N GLU A 9 -11.08 5.53 -4.98
CA GLU A 9 -12.32 6.13 -4.52
C GLU A 9 -12.10 7.34 -3.61
N ASN A 10 -10.95 7.40 -2.94
CA ASN A 10 -10.58 8.47 -2.02
C ASN A 10 -9.67 9.53 -2.67
N ILE A 11 -9.52 9.48 -3.99
CA ILE A 11 -8.80 10.47 -4.78
C ILE A 11 -9.78 11.05 -5.82
N VAL A 12 -10.19 12.29 -5.60
CA VAL A 12 -10.99 13.05 -6.57
C VAL A 12 -10.12 14.07 -7.29
N PHE A 13 -10.61 14.60 -8.40
CA PHE A 13 -9.91 15.65 -9.14
C PHE A 13 -10.69 16.96 -9.05
N ASN A 14 -10.00 18.05 -8.74
CA ASN A 14 -10.62 19.38 -8.73
C ASN A 14 -10.89 19.88 -10.18
N SER A 15 -11.43 21.09 -10.30
CA SER A 15 -11.71 21.71 -11.61
C SER A 15 -10.46 21.92 -12.49
N ASP A 16 -9.27 21.93 -11.89
CA ASP A 16 -7.98 22.08 -12.56
C ASP A 16 -7.31 20.73 -12.85
N HIS A 17 -8.02 19.61 -12.64
CA HIS A 17 -7.52 18.25 -12.76
C HIS A 17 -6.37 17.89 -11.81
N GLU A 18 -6.27 18.58 -10.67
CA GLU A 18 -5.32 18.24 -9.62
C GLU A 18 -5.93 17.20 -8.67
N PRO A 19 -5.16 16.22 -8.19
CA PRO A 19 -5.65 15.23 -7.25
C PRO A 19 -5.92 15.87 -5.89
N VAL A 20 -7.08 15.55 -5.31
CA VAL A 20 -7.52 15.95 -3.98
C VAL A 20 -7.86 14.68 -3.21
N PHE A 21 -7.18 14.49 -2.09
CA PHE A 21 -7.43 13.36 -1.18
C PHE A 21 -8.63 13.65 -0.28
N ILE A 22 -9.55 12.69 -0.19
CA ILE A 22 -10.78 12.79 0.59
C ILE A 22 -10.94 11.58 1.51
N ASP A 23 -11.79 11.72 2.53
CA ASP A 23 -12.08 10.69 3.52
C ASP A 23 -10.83 10.09 4.22
N PRO A 24 -10.00 10.93 4.85
CA PRO A 24 -8.86 10.42 5.59
C PRO A 24 -9.32 9.71 6.86
N HIS A 25 -8.59 8.67 7.23
CA HIS A 25 -8.61 8.09 8.57
C HIS A 25 -7.39 8.58 9.36
N PRO A 26 -7.37 9.85 9.80
CA PRO A 26 -6.13 10.52 10.20
C PRO A 26 -5.45 9.85 11.39
N LYS A 27 -4.20 9.45 11.19
CA LYS A 27 -3.29 8.99 12.23
C LYS A 27 -2.00 9.81 12.24
N ILE A 28 -1.27 9.76 13.35
CA ILE A 28 0.08 10.31 13.44
C ILE A 28 1.08 9.18 13.23
N GLY A 29 2.02 9.39 12.30
CA GLY A 29 3.04 8.43 11.96
C GLY A 29 3.90 8.89 10.79
N THR A 30 4.77 7.99 10.34
CA THR A 30 5.65 8.15 9.18
C THR A 30 4.86 8.12 7.85
N PRO A 31 5.17 9.01 6.87
CA PRO A 31 4.58 8.94 5.54
C PRO A 31 4.86 7.62 4.80
N ALA A 32 5.85 6.84 5.23
CA ALA A 32 6.11 5.51 4.67
C ALA A 32 4.91 4.57 4.81
N PHE A 33 4.07 4.76 5.84
CA PHE A 33 2.86 3.98 6.04
C PHE A 33 1.86 4.19 4.91
N ASP A 34 1.64 5.43 4.47
CA ASP A 34 0.72 5.75 3.37
C ASP A 34 1.21 5.17 2.03
N TRP A 35 2.53 5.19 1.80
CA TRP A 35 3.14 4.49 0.67
C TRP A 35 2.89 2.98 0.72
N ALA A 36 3.01 2.36 1.90
CA ALA A 36 2.76 0.94 2.08
C ALA A 36 1.30 0.56 1.86
N VAL A 37 0.35 1.34 2.40
CA VAL A 37 -1.09 1.17 2.17
C VAL A 37 -1.39 1.20 0.67
N TRP A 38 -0.85 2.19 -0.04
CA TRP A 38 -1.03 2.30 -1.49
C TRP A 38 -0.42 1.12 -2.25
N CYS A 39 0.82 0.69 -1.90
CA CYS A 39 1.46 -0.45 -2.56
C CYS A 39 0.67 -1.74 -2.39
N VAL A 40 0.17 -2.03 -1.18
CA VAL A 40 -0.51 -3.28 -0.84
C VAL A 40 -1.95 -3.31 -1.35
N TYR A 41 -2.70 -2.22 -1.14
CA TYR A 41 -4.14 -2.25 -1.28
C TYR A 41 -4.69 -1.54 -2.52
N TYR A 42 -3.93 -0.65 -3.15
CA TYR A 42 -4.39 -0.02 -4.39
C TYR A 42 -4.46 -1.06 -5.51
N ARG A 43 -5.62 -1.12 -6.19
CA ARG A 43 -5.92 -2.20 -7.14
C ARG A 43 -5.89 -1.78 -8.61
N ASP A 44 -5.89 -0.48 -8.89
CA ASP A 44 -5.84 0.02 -10.25
C ASP A 44 -4.39 0.06 -10.76
N ASN A 45 -4.17 -0.46 -11.97
CA ASN A 45 -2.87 -0.63 -12.64
C ASN A 45 -1.95 -1.70 -12.03
N ASP A 46 -0.75 -1.85 -12.61
CA ASP A 46 0.23 -2.91 -12.34
C ASP A 46 0.49 -3.21 -10.84
N GLY A 47 0.87 -4.46 -10.55
CA GLY A 47 0.99 -5.04 -9.21
C GLY A 47 2.00 -4.39 -8.24
N PHE A 48 2.05 -4.94 -7.02
CA PHE A 48 2.83 -4.45 -5.87
C PHE A 48 4.26 -3.97 -6.22
N THR A 49 5.02 -4.76 -6.98
CA THR A 49 6.39 -4.43 -7.41
C THR A 49 6.49 -3.06 -8.08
N ASN A 50 5.64 -2.77 -9.08
CA ASN A 50 5.72 -1.51 -9.81
C ASN A 50 5.42 -0.30 -8.92
N ARG A 51 4.46 -0.46 -7.99
CA ARG A 51 4.15 0.57 -7.00
C ARG A 51 5.28 0.78 -6.01
N PHE A 52 5.94 -0.30 -5.58
CA PHE A 52 7.08 -0.19 -4.70
C PHE A 52 8.29 0.44 -5.40
N ASP A 53 8.54 0.11 -6.67
CA ASP A 53 9.58 0.77 -7.48
C ASP A 53 9.30 2.27 -7.63
N LEU A 54 8.04 2.67 -7.81
CA LEU A 54 7.66 4.08 -7.79
C LEU A 54 7.95 4.72 -6.44
N CYS A 55 7.55 4.09 -5.32
CA CYS A 55 7.88 4.56 -3.97
C CYS A 55 9.39 4.75 -3.79
N ARG A 56 10.19 3.75 -4.19
CA ARG A 56 11.65 3.81 -4.10
C ARG A 56 12.24 4.95 -4.94
N SER A 57 11.66 5.23 -6.11
CA SER A 57 12.13 6.31 -6.98
C SER A 57 11.76 7.71 -6.47
N GLN A 58 10.55 7.88 -5.93
CA GLN A 58 9.99 9.18 -5.53
C GLN A 58 10.35 9.54 -4.08
N ALA A 59 10.48 8.53 -3.22
CA ALA A 59 10.72 8.68 -1.80
C ALA A 59 11.76 7.66 -1.30
N PRO A 60 13.00 7.68 -1.83
CA PRO A 60 14.03 6.66 -1.51
C PRO A 60 14.32 6.53 -0.01
N ALA A 61 14.27 7.64 0.73
CA ALA A 61 14.49 7.65 2.18
C ALA A 61 13.39 6.94 2.99
N LEU A 62 12.23 6.68 2.39
CA LEU A 62 11.09 6.01 3.02
C LEU A 62 10.94 4.57 2.55
N ALA A 63 11.68 4.13 1.52
CA ALA A 63 11.43 2.88 0.82
C ALA A 63 11.56 1.65 1.73
N ASP A 64 12.62 1.58 2.54
CA ASP A 64 12.83 0.43 3.43
C ASP A 64 11.75 0.35 4.51
N GLU A 65 11.35 1.50 5.08
CA GLU A 65 10.27 1.56 6.07
C GLU A 65 8.91 1.22 5.43
N ALA A 66 8.65 1.69 4.20
CA ALA A 66 7.44 1.38 3.46
C ALA A 66 7.36 -0.11 3.13
N LEU A 67 8.50 -0.75 2.82
CA LEU A 67 8.58 -2.20 2.58
C LEU A 67 8.26 -3.00 3.85
N ALA A 68 8.81 -2.58 5.00
CA ALA A 68 8.51 -3.20 6.28
C ALA A 68 7.02 -3.07 6.68
N TRP A 69 6.43 -1.89 6.45
CA TRP A 69 4.98 -1.70 6.62
C TRP A 69 4.17 -2.54 5.64
N SER A 70 4.63 -2.67 4.39
CA SER A 70 3.95 -3.48 3.38
C SER A 70 3.88 -4.95 3.77
N LEU A 71 4.93 -5.49 4.38
CA LEU A 71 4.91 -6.85 4.95
C LEU A 71 3.80 -6.98 6.01
N THR A 72 3.78 -6.04 6.96
CA THR A 72 2.81 -6.05 8.07
C THR A 72 1.37 -5.97 7.53
N LEU A 73 1.11 -5.05 6.60
CA LEU A 73 -0.20 -4.88 5.99
C LEU A 73 -0.62 -6.07 5.13
N ALA A 74 0.31 -6.68 4.38
CA ALA A 74 0.01 -7.86 3.58
C ALA A 74 -0.33 -9.07 4.48
N VAL A 75 0.38 -9.27 5.60
CA VAL A 75 0.02 -10.32 6.57
C VAL A 75 -1.36 -10.07 7.18
N ASP A 76 -1.60 -8.86 7.69
CA ASP A 76 -2.88 -8.48 8.30
C ASP A 76 -4.04 -8.62 7.30
N GLY A 77 -3.86 -8.10 6.08
CA GLY A 77 -4.84 -8.20 5.00
C GLY A 77 -5.10 -9.65 4.59
N ALA A 78 -4.08 -10.50 4.50
CA ALA A 78 -4.26 -11.92 4.15
C ALA A 78 -5.06 -12.66 5.23
N LEU A 79 -4.78 -12.40 6.51
CA LEU A 79 -5.55 -12.94 7.63
C LEU A 79 -7.01 -12.48 7.59
N TYR A 80 -7.23 -11.18 7.39
CA TYR A 80 -8.56 -10.60 7.27
C TYR A 80 -9.35 -11.18 6.10
N TYR A 81 -8.78 -11.21 4.89
CA TYR A 81 -9.47 -11.74 3.71
C TYR A 81 -9.70 -13.24 3.80
N SER A 82 -8.80 -13.99 4.44
CA SER A 82 -9.00 -15.41 4.73
C SER A 82 -10.21 -15.63 5.65
N ASP A 83 -10.30 -14.88 6.76
CA ASP A 83 -11.45 -14.94 7.69
C ASP A 83 -12.79 -14.60 7.02
N LYS A 84 -12.76 -13.74 5.99
CA LYS A 84 -13.95 -13.33 5.23
C LYS A 84 -14.26 -14.21 4.02
N GLU A 85 -13.48 -15.26 3.78
CA GLU A 85 -13.56 -16.07 2.55
C GLU A 85 -13.51 -15.19 1.28
N ASP A 86 -12.73 -14.11 1.34
CA ASP A 86 -12.65 -13.10 0.29
C ASP A 86 -11.58 -13.50 -0.74
N PRO A 87 -11.90 -13.48 -2.05
CA PRO A 87 -10.94 -13.88 -3.09
C PRO A 87 -9.68 -13.02 -3.15
N ARG A 88 -9.69 -11.82 -2.52
CA ARG A 88 -8.49 -10.97 -2.37
C ARG A 88 -7.37 -11.64 -1.60
N VAL A 89 -7.65 -12.67 -0.80
CA VAL A 89 -6.63 -13.43 -0.06
C VAL A 89 -5.51 -13.92 -0.99
N ALA A 90 -5.84 -14.39 -2.20
CA ALA A 90 -4.84 -14.89 -3.15
C ALA A 90 -3.91 -13.77 -3.63
N THR A 91 -4.44 -12.59 -3.93
CA THR A 91 -3.64 -11.43 -4.32
C THR A 91 -2.75 -10.98 -3.17
N THR A 92 -3.27 -10.91 -1.93
CA THR A 92 -2.46 -10.47 -0.79
C THR A 92 -1.36 -11.47 -0.44
N LEU A 93 -1.61 -12.78 -0.55
CA LEU A 93 -0.58 -13.80 -0.39
C LEU A 93 0.53 -13.67 -1.46
N SER A 94 0.19 -13.37 -2.71
CA SER A 94 1.19 -13.17 -3.77
C SER A 94 2.14 -12.00 -3.49
N ILE A 95 1.71 -11.00 -2.71
CA ILE A 95 2.57 -9.90 -2.26
C ILE A 95 3.63 -10.42 -1.30
N LEU A 96 3.27 -11.32 -0.37
CA LEU A 96 4.22 -11.93 0.57
C LEU A 96 5.29 -12.77 -0.12
N GLU A 97 4.98 -13.30 -1.30
CA GLU A 97 5.90 -14.07 -2.15
C GLU A 97 6.75 -13.18 -3.08
N SER A 98 6.54 -11.86 -3.05
CA SER A 98 7.25 -10.93 -3.91
C SER A 98 8.76 -10.89 -3.61
N PRO A 99 9.63 -10.73 -4.63
CA PRO A 99 11.08 -10.66 -4.44
C PRO A 99 11.51 -9.55 -3.47
N GLU A 100 10.78 -8.44 -3.44
CA GLU A 100 11.06 -7.29 -2.59
C GLU A 100 10.91 -7.67 -1.12
N LEU A 101 9.81 -8.34 -0.74
CA LEU A 101 9.57 -8.77 0.64
C LEU A 101 10.41 -9.99 1.04
N ALA A 102 10.72 -10.89 0.10
CA ALA A 102 11.56 -12.05 0.37
C ALA A 102 12.97 -11.69 0.89
N ASN A 103 13.46 -10.49 0.56
CA ASN A 103 14.76 -9.99 1.01
C ASN A 103 14.75 -9.43 2.46
N LEU A 104 13.58 -9.12 3.02
CA LEU A 104 13.48 -8.68 4.43
C LEU A 104 13.53 -9.84 5.43
N CYS A 105 13.19 -11.04 4.99
CA CYS A 105 13.13 -12.25 5.83
C CYS A 105 14.46 -13.04 5.87
N ARG A 106 15.52 -12.52 5.28
CA ARG A 106 16.87 -13.11 5.26
C ARG A 106 17.83 -12.31 6.11
#